data_AF-A0AA96HL30-F1
#
_entry.id   AF-A0AA96HL30-F1
#
_cell.length_a   1.000
_cell.length_b   1.000
_cell.length_c   1.000
_cell.angle_alpha   90.00
_cell.angle_beta   90.00
_cell.angle_gamma   90.00
#
_symmetry.space_group_name_H-M   'P 1'
#
loop_
_entity.id
_entity.type
_entity.pdbx_description
1 polymer ?
#
loop_
_entity_poly.entity_id
_entity_poly.type
_entity_poly.pdbx_seq_one_letter_code
_entity_poly.pdbx_strand_id
1 'polypeptide(L)'
;MNIRLGMENQDDHEWRVCVLVISIISILFFFRLHIFITIIPFECWSVSDIWEHKPYLLSPFSSYLLISLLLMIWTVAEVVIGYMVSKSVVAKSISIASMITMMAFLVGLFHFWQHFRIVEGSMDAEEYLIKLGNMTKPYVSEPYDDFPDWKEFVVQERCDKGKAISTMTQEEKWMLMDKYEELSIRYMKQN
;
A
#
# COMPACT_ATOMS: atom_id res chain seq x y z
N MET A 1 -15.51 -29.04 -42.05
CA MET A 1 -14.82 -29.44 -40.80
C MET A 1 -13.96 -28.33 -40.17
N ASN A 2 -13.58 -27.26 -40.91
CA ASN A 2 -12.73 -26.16 -40.38
C ASN A 2 -13.45 -25.03 -39.62
N ILE A 3 -14.78 -24.89 -39.69
CA ILE A 3 -15.50 -23.79 -39.02
C ILE A 3 -15.69 -24.10 -37.52
N ARG A 4 -15.87 -25.37 -37.16
CA ARG A 4 -16.10 -25.81 -35.77
C ARG A 4 -14.85 -25.65 -34.89
N LEU A 5 -13.68 -25.99 -35.43
CA LEU A 5 -12.37 -25.82 -34.76
C LEU A 5 -11.96 -24.34 -34.59
N GLY A 6 -12.48 -23.45 -35.44
CA GLY A 6 -12.21 -22.01 -35.34
C GLY A 6 -13.04 -21.31 -34.26
N MET A 7 -14.27 -21.77 -34.03
CA MET A 7 -15.14 -21.24 -32.96
C MET A 7 -14.68 -21.71 -31.57
N GLU A 8 -14.32 -22.99 -31.43
CA GLU A 8 -13.89 -23.56 -30.14
C GLU A 8 -12.61 -22.88 -29.60
N ASN A 9 -11.62 -22.61 -30.47
CA ASN A 9 -10.41 -21.87 -30.08
C ASN A 9 -10.66 -20.37 -29.79
N GLN A 10 -11.73 -19.80 -30.34
CA GLN A 10 -12.05 -18.39 -30.12
C GLN A 10 -12.77 -18.19 -28.78
N ASP A 11 -13.69 -19.08 -28.43
CA ASP A 11 -14.42 -19.04 -27.15
C ASP A 11 -13.46 -19.26 -25.96
N ASP A 12 -12.49 -20.15 -26.10
CA ASP A 12 -11.47 -20.41 -25.07
C ASP A 12 -10.56 -19.20 -24.81
N HIS A 13 -10.19 -18.46 -25.86
CA HIS A 13 -9.36 -17.26 -25.73
C HIS A 13 -10.13 -16.13 -25.04
N GLU A 14 -11.40 -15.93 -25.37
CA GLU A 14 -12.24 -14.91 -24.75
C GLU A 14 -12.47 -15.22 -23.26
N TRP A 15 -12.70 -16.47 -22.90
CA TRP A 15 -12.83 -16.88 -21.50
C TRP A 15 -11.55 -16.64 -20.69
N ARG A 16 -10.37 -17.00 -21.22
CA ARG A 16 -9.07 -16.77 -20.56
C ARG A 16 -8.83 -15.29 -20.27
N VAL A 17 -9.13 -14.43 -21.24
CA VAL A 17 -9.02 -12.96 -21.08
C VAL A 17 -10.02 -12.45 -20.04
N CYS A 18 -11.26 -12.95 -20.01
CA CYS A 18 -12.24 -12.59 -19.00
C CYS A 18 -11.75 -12.94 -17.58
N VAL A 19 -11.21 -14.15 -17.38
CA VAL A 19 -10.66 -14.58 -16.08
C VAL A 19 -9.51 -13.67 -15.65
N LEU A 20 -8.63 -13.30 -16.59
CA LEU A 20 -7.54 -12.36 -16.32
C LEU A 20 -8.08 -11.00 -15.86
N VAL A 21 -9.04 -10.43 -16.57
CA VAL A 21 -9.64 -9.13 -16.23
C VAL A 21 -10.30 -9.17 -14.85
N ILE A 22 -11.07 -10.21 -14.54
CA ILE A 22 -11.69 -10.39 -13.21
C ILE A 22 -10.63 -10.49 -12.12
N SER A 23 -9.53 -11.20 -12.38
CA SER A 23 -8.42 -11.33 -11.43
C SER A 23 -7.74 -9.98 -11.16
N ILE A 24 -7.53 -9.18 -12.21
CA ILE A 24 -6.96 -7.83 -12.10
C ILE A 24 -7.91 -6.91 -11.31
N ILE A 25 -9.21 -6.90 -11.63
CA ILE A 25 -10.19 -6.09 -10.89
C ILE A 25 -10.22 -6.50 -9.41
N SER A 26 -10.19 -7.81 -9.14
CA SER A 26 -10.19 -8.34 -7.78
C SER A 26 -8.95 -7.88 -7.01
N ILE A 27 -7.74 -8.00 -7.57
CA ILE A 27 -6.52 -7.58 -6.85
C ILE A 27 -6.51 -6.07 -6.59
N LEU A 28 -6.97 -5.25 -7.55
CA LEU A 28 -7.07 -3.80 -7.38
C LEU A 28 -8.08 -3.43 -6.28
N PHE A 29 -9.23 -4.08 -6.25
CA PHE A 29 -10.26 -3.88 -5.23
C PHE A 29 -9.75 -4.28 -3.85
N PHE A 30 -9.17 -5.48 -3.71
CA PHE A 30 -8.65 -5.95 -2.42
C PHE A 30 -7.48 -5.10 -1.93
N PHE A 31 -6.59 -4.65 -2.82
CA PHE A 31 -5.51 -3.75 -2.47
C PHE A 31 -6.04 -2.43 -1.90
N ARG A 32 -7.03 -1.83 -2.55
CA ARG A 32 -7.68 -0.59 -2.06
C ARG A 32 -8.41 -0.81 -0.74
N LEU A 33 -9.11 -1.92 -0.61
CA LEU A 33 -9.79 -2.30 0.63
C LEU A 33 -8.78 -2.48 1.78
N HIS A 34 -7.66 -3.14 1.54
CA HIS A 34 -6.59 -3.30 2.53
C HIS A 34 -6.02 -1.94 2.94
N ILE A 35 -5.70 -1.06 1.99
CA ILE A 35 -5.25 0.31 2.32
C ILE A 35 -6.25 1.00 3.25
N PHE A 36 -7.54 0.98 2.90
CA PHE A 36 -8.59 1.60 3.71
C PHE A 36 -8.66 1.00 5.12
N ILE A 37 -8.62 -0.32 5.24
CA ILE A 37 -8.60 -1.02 6.53
C ILE A 37 -7.32 -0.71 7.31
N THR A 38 -6.18 -0.46 6.68
CA THR A 38 -4.92 -0.14 7.38
C THR A 38 -4.80 1.32 7.80
N ILE A 39 -5.54 2.25 7.17
CA ILE A 39 -5.55 3.66 7.54
C ILE A 39 -6.40 3.94 8.80
N ILE A 40 -7.38 3.08 9.11
CA ILE A 40 -8.49 3.45 10.00
C ILE A 40 -8.38 2.94 11.47
N PRO A 41 -7.69 1.83 11.83
CA PRO A 41 -7.65 1.37 13.23
C PRO A 41 -6.25 1.20 13.85
N PHE A 42 -5.15 1.50 13.17
CA PHE A 42 -3.81 1.27 13.73
C PHE A 42 -3.22 2.53 14.36
N GLU A 43 -3.84 2.97 15.45
CA GLU A 43 -3.45 4.19 16.19
C GLU A 43 -2.02 4.14 16.76
N CYS A 44 -1.43 2.94 16.82
CA CYS A 44 -0.11 2.67 17.40
C CYS A 44 0.89 2.05 16.41
N TRP A 45 0.50 1.81 15.16
CA TRP A 45 1.37 1.18 14.17
C TRP A 45 1.50 2.10 12.96
N SER A 46 2.72 2.25 12.46
CA SER A 46 2.91 2.92 11.18
C SER A 46 2.39 2.04 10.04
N VAL A 47 2.07 2.65 8.90
CA VAL A 47 1.65 1.90 7.70
C VAL A 47 2.74 0.90 7.30
N SER A 48 4.03 1.25 7.45
CA SER A 48 5.16 0.34 7.24
C SER A 48 5.12 -0.89 8.14
N ASP A 49 4.74 -0.75 9.41
CA ASP A 49 4.72 -1.90 10.35
C ASP A 49 3.70 -2.97 9.95
N ILE A 50 2.61 -2.56 9.29
CA ILE A 50 1.56 -3.46 8.82
C ILE A 50 1.94 -4.08 7.47
N TRP A 51 2.48 -3.28 6.56
CA TRP A 51 2.71 -3.67 5.17
C TRP A 51 4.05 -4.36 4.94
N GLU A 52 5.06 -4.09 5.76
CA GLU A 52 6.41 -4.66 5.68
C GLU A 52 6.81 -5.48 6.93
N HIS A 53 5.82 -6.00 7.68
CA HIS A 53 6.09 -6.79 8.89
C HIS A 53 7.09 -7.92 8.63
N LYS A 54 8.13 -8.01 9.48
CA LYS A 54 9.12 -9.08 9.41
C LYS A 54 8.48 -10.39 9.93
N PRO A 55 8.62 -11.53 9.23
CA PRO A 55 9.43 -11.76 8.04
C PRO A 55 8.76 -11.30 6.74
N TYR A 56 9.50 -10.52 5.93
CA TYR A 56 9.03 -9.83 4.72
C TYR A 56 8.29 -10.72 3.70
N LEU A 57 8.60 -12.02 3.63
CA LEU A 57 8.03 -12.94 2.64
C LEU A 57 6.51 -13.17 2.79
N LEU A 58 5.95 -12.94 3.98
CA LEU A 58 4.51 -13.06 4.25
C LEU A 58 3.86 -11.69 4.50
N SER A 59 4.57 -10.61 4.24
CA SER A 59 3.99 -9.28 4.40
C SER A 59 2.90 -9.03 3.35
N PRO A 60 1.89 -8.19 3.66
CA PRO A 60 0.89 -7.80 2.68
C PRO A 60 1.54 -7.24 1.41
N PHE A 61 2.55 -6.38 1.55
CA PHE A 61 3.27 -5.81 0.41
C PHE A 61 3.87 -6.88 -0.51
N SER A 62 4.63 -7.83 0.05
CA SER A 62 5.26 -8.91 -0.73
C SER A 62 4.23 -9.82 -1.40
N SER A 63 3.10 -10.07 -0.75
CA SER A 63 2.01 -10.87 -1.30
C SER A 63 1.38 -10.18 -2.51
N TYR A 64 1.08 -8.88 -2.40
CA TYR A 64 0.57 -8.08 -3.52
C TYR A 64 1.59 -7.98 -4.66
N LEU A 65 2.86 -7.79 -4.34
CA LEU A 65 3.94 -7.75 -5.34
C LEU A 65 4.02 -9.08 -6.10
N LEU A 66 4.08 -10.22 -5.39
CA LEU A 66 4.19 -11.54 -6.00
C LEU A 66 2.99 -11.83 -6.92
N ILE A 67 1.76 -11.63 -6.43
CA ILE A 67 0.54 -11.86 -7.23
C ILE A 67 0.51 -10.94 -8.45
N SER A 68 0.92 -9.68 -8.29
CA SER A 68 0.96 -8.72 -9.40
C SER A 68 2.00 -9.09 -10.45
N LEU A 69 3.16 -9.61 -10.05
CA LEU A 69 4.16 -10.11 -10.98
C LEU A 69 3.66 -11.33 -11.76
N LEU A 70 2.97 -12.25 -11.09
CA LEU A 70 2.35 -13.41 -11.76
C LEU A 70 1.27 -12.98 -12.76
N LEU A 71 0.40 -12.04 -12.36
CA LEU A 71 -0.60 -11.47 -13.26
C LEU A 71 0.04 -10.70 -14.41
N MET A 72 1.13 -9.97 -14.18
CA MET A 72 1.88 -9.27 -15.23
C MET A 72 2.44 -10.27 -16.25
N ILE A 73 3.06 -11.37 -15.81
CA ILE A 73 3.52 -12.45 -16.69
C ILE A 73 2.36 -13.01 -17.51
N TRP A 74 1.19 -13.23 -16.89
CA TRP A 74 0.00 -13.68 -17.59
C TRP A 74 -0.47 -12.65 -18.63
N THR A 75 -0.54 -11.36 -18.29
CA THR A 75 -0.93 -10.31 -19.27
C THR A 75 -0.01 -10.27 -20.47
N VAL A 76 1.31 -10.43 -20.27
CA VAL A 76 2.30 -10.49 -21.37
C VAL A 76 2.05 -11.71 -22.23
N ALA A 77 1.81 -12.87 -21.62
CA ALA A 77 1.46 -14.09 -22.36
C ALA A 77 0.19 -13.91 -23.20
N GLU A 78 -0.87 -13.29 -22.66
CA GLU A 78 -2.10 -13.00 -23.43
C GLU A 78 -1.86 -12.01 -24.57
N VAL A 79 -1.01 -10.99 -24.38
CA VAL A 79 -0.66 -10.07 -25.47
C VAL A 79 0.09 -10.80 -26.59
N VAL A 80 1.04 -11.68 -26.25
CA VAL A 80 1.80 -12.48 -27.23
C VAL A 80 0.87 -13.43 -27.98
N ILE A 81 0.00 -14.18 -27.27
CA ILE A 81 -0.98 -15.09 -27.87
C ILE A 81 -1.98 -14.31 -28.73
N GLY A 82 -2.47 -13.19 -28.21
CA GLY A 82 -3.38 -12.30 -28.91
C GLY A 82 -2.80 -11.84 -30.24
N TYR A 83 -1.53 -11.44 -30.27
CA TYR A 83 -0.86 -10.98 -31.49
C TYR A 83 -0.56 -12.13 -32.46
N MET A 84 -0.09 -13.28 -31.96
CA MET A 84 0.39 -14.40 -32.79
C MET A 84 -0.75 -15.29 -33.32
N VAL A 85 -1.83 -15.46 -32.56
CA VAL A 85 -2.83 -16.52 -32.79
C VAL A 85 -4.25 -15.98 -32.92
N SER A 86 -4.60 -14.93 -32.16
CA SER A 86 -6.00 -14.47 -32.12
C SER A 86 -6.38 -13.61 -33.33
N LYS A 87 -7.58 -13.87 -33.87
CA LYS A 87 -8.21 -13.01 -34.89
C LYS A 87 -9.11 -11.94 -34.28
N SER A 88 -9.46 -12.08 -32.99
CA SER A 88 -10.37 -11.15 -32.31
C SER A 88 -9.66 -9.85 -31.94
N VAL A 89 -10.10 -8.75 -32.54
CA VAL A 89 -9.59 -7.39 -32.23
C VAL A 89 -9.92 -7.02 -30.78
N VAL A 90 -11.09 -7.43 -30.28
CA VAL A 90 -11.53 -7.16 -28.91
C VAL A 90 -10.57 -7.82 -27.91
N ALA A 91 -10.28 -9.10 -28.10
CA ALA A 91 -9.39 -9.84 -27.19
C ALA A 91 -7.96 -9.26 -27.18
N LYS A 92 -7.46 -8.81 -28.34
CA LYS A 92 -6.17 -8.11 -28.45
C LYS A 92 -6.16 -6.81 -27.65
N SER A 93 -7.15 -5.96 -27.87
CA SER A 93 -7.26 -4.67 -27.18
C SER A 93 -7.38 -4.82 -25.67
N ILE A 94 -8.20 -5.78 -25.20
CA ILE A 94 -8.35 -6.06 -23.77
C ILE A 94 -7.03 -6.56 -23.17
N SER A 95 -6.33 -7.48 -23.85
CA SER A 95 -5.04 -8.00 -23.37
C SER A 95 -3.99 -6.89 -23.21
N ILE A 96 -3.91 -5.98 -24.19
CA ILE A 96 -3.01 -4.81 -24.12
C ILE A 96 -3.42 -3.88 -22.97
N ALA A 97 -4.71 -3.58 -22.83
CA ALA A 97 -5.22 -2.75 -21.75
C ALA A 97 -4.90 -3.37 -20.38
N SER A 98 -5.12 -4.68 -20.21
CA SER A 98 -4.77 -5.43 -18.99
C SER A 98 -3.28 -5.32 -18.66
N MET A 99 -2.39 -5.44 -19.65
CA MET A 99 -0.95 -5.28 -19.46
C MET A 99 -0.61 -3.85 -18.99
N ILE A 100 -1.18 -2.83 -19.63
CA ILE A 100 -0.98 -1.42 -19.23
C ILE A 100 -1.46 -1.20 -17.80
N THR A 101 -2.63 -1.73 -17.43
CA THR A 101 -3.17 -1.64 -16.06
C THR A 101 -2.24 -2.31 -15.05
N MET A 102 -1.70 -3.49 -15.34
CA MET A 102 -0.78 -4.17 -14.44
C MET A 102 0.57 -3.45 -14.31
N MET A 103 1.11 -2.89 -15.40
CA MET A 103 2.30 -2.04 -15.34
C MET A 103 2.07 -0.81 -14.45
N ALA A 104 0.94 -0.12 -14.64
CA ALA A 104 0.58 1.03 -13.81
C ALA A 104 0.43 0.64 -12.33
N PHE A 105 -0.15 -0.53 -12.05
CA PHE A 105 -0.28 -1.04 -10.69
C PHE A 105 1.07 -1.37 -10.06
N LEU A 106 1.98 -2.01 -10.79
CA LEU A 106 3.35 -2.29 -10.32
C LEU A 106 4.15 -1.01 -10.06
N VAL A 107 4.01 0.02 -10.90
CA VAL A 107 4.59 1.35 -10.65
C VAL A 107 4.01 1.95 -9.37
N GLY A 108 2.70 1.82 -9.16
CA GLY A 108 2.05 2.22 -7.91
C GLY A 108 2.61 1.51 -6.68
N LEU A 109 2.78 0.18 -6.74
CA LEU A 109 3.41 -0.61 -5.68
C LEU A 109 4.86 -0.18 -5.43
N PHE A 110 5.63 0.12 -6.49
CA PHE A 110 6.99 0.61 -6.36
C PHE A 110 7.05 1.96 -5.61
N HIS A 111 6.17 2.91 -5.94
CA HIS A 111 6.09 4.17 -5.20
C HIS A 111 5.64 3.99 -3.75
N PHE A 112 4.72 3.05 -3.52
CA PHE A 112 4.28 2.69 -2.18
C PHE A 112 5.45 2.12 -1.35
N TRP A 113 6.30 1.30 -1.95
CA TRP A 113 7.54 0.82 -1.33
C TRP A 113 8.54 1.96 -1.05
N GLN A 114 8.78 2.84 -2.02
CA GLN A 114 9.68 4.01 -1.81
C GLN A 114 9.22 4.86 -0.63
N HIS A 115 7.89 5.04 -0.47
CA HIS A 115 7.33 5.75 0.66
C HIS A 115 7.71 5.08 2.00
N PHE A 116 7.62 3.76 2.12
CA PHE A 116 8.04 3.05 3.33
C PHE A 116 9.52 3.23 3.64
N ARG A 117 10.39 3.12 2.62
CA ARG A 117 11.83 3.30 2.80
C ARG A 117 12.18 4.69 3.34
N ILE A 118 11.46 5.72 2.89
CA ILE A 118 11.64 7.10 3.36
C ILE A 118 11.11 7.29 4.77
N VAL A 119 9.93 6.75 5.10
CA VAL A 119 9.37 6.82 6.45
C VAL A 119 10.26 6.08 7.45
N GLU A 120 10.89 4.97 7.04
CA GLU A 120 11.89 4.24 7.85
C GLU A 120 13.23 5.00 7.95
N GLY A 121 13.44 6.08 7.18
CA GLY A 121 14.70 6.84 7.14
C GLY A 121 15.84 6.11 6.40
N SER A 122 15.51 5.08 5.62
CA SER A 122 16.48 4.28 4.87
C SER A 122 16.72 4.75 3.43
N MET A 123 15.97 5.76 2.99
CA MET A 123 16.04 6.41 1.69
C MET A 123 15.72 7.89 1.89
N ASP A 124 16.45 8.78 1.22
CA ASP A 124 16.16 10.22 1.30
C ASP A 124 14.96 10.58 0.43
N ALA A 125 14.13 11.53 0.87
CA ALA A 125 12.97 11.99 0.10
C ALA A 125 13.35 12.57 -1.28
N GLU A 126 14.59 13.01 -1.44
CA GLU A 126 15.13 13.53 -2.70
C GLU A 126 15.37 12.44 -3.75
N GLU A 127 15.44 11.18 -3.32
CA GLU A 127 15.66 9.98 -4.15
C GLU A 127 14.34 9.37 -4.68
N TYR A 128 13.19 10.00 -4.42
CA TYR A 128 11.91 9.57 -4.99
C TYR A 128 11.96 9.59 -6.53
N LEU A 129 11.65 8.45 -7.17
CA LEU A 129 11.89 8.28 -8.62
C LEU A 129 11.00 9.20 -9.48
N ILE A 130 9.79 9.48 -8.99
CA ILE A 130 8.86 10.45 -9.59
C ILE A 130 8.40 11.42 -8.51
N LYS A 131 9.01 12.60 -8.46
CA LYS A 131 8.57 13.69 -7.57
C LYS A 131 7.21 14.21 -8.06
N LEU A 132 6.12 13.74 -7.44
CA LEU A 132 4.78 14.26 -7.64
C LEU A 132 4.69 15.66 -7.02
N GLY A 133 4.97 16.69 -7.81
CA GLY A 133 4.88 18.11 -7.43
C GLY A 133 5.83 18.51 -6.30
N ASN A 134 5.59 19.68 -5.69
CA ASN A 134 6.22 20.07 -4.43
C ASN A 134 5.75 19.10 -3.34
N MET A 135 6.35 17.91 -3.29
CA MET A 135 6.26 17.06 -2.12
C MET A 135 6.81 17.90 -0.97
N THR A 136 5.92 18.43 -0.15
CA THR A 136 6.29 19.04 1.13
C THR A 136 7.09 17.96 1.83
N LYS A 137 8.39 18.22 2.08
CA LYS A 137 9.17 17.32 2.94
C LYS A 137 8.29 17.10 4.18
N PRO A 138 8.00 15.84 4.58
CA PRO A 138 7.35 15.63 5.86
C PRO A 138 8.13 16.47 6.85
N TYR A 139 7.42 17.25 7.67
CA TYR A 139 8.07 18.07 8.67
C TYR A 139 8.90 17.09 9.50
N VAL A 140 10.21 17.06 9.24
CA VAL A 140 11.15 16.40 10.12
C VAL A 140 11.02 17.30 11.33
N SER A 141 10.30 16.84 12.36
CA SER A 141 10.45 17.46 13.66
C SER A 141 11.95 17.49 13.87
N GLU A 142 12.51 18.70 13.89
CA GLU A 142 13.89 18.90 14.28
C GLU A 142 14.10 18.08 15.57
N PRO A 143 15.28 17.47 15.78
CA PRO A 143 15.55 16.71 16.99
C PRO A 143 15.06 17.54 18.19
N TYR A 144 14.00 17.03 18.84
CA TYR A 144 13.11 17.79 19.72
C TYR A 144 13.88 18.60 20.77
N ASP A 145 13.86 19.92 20.62
CA ASP A 145 14.12 20.88 21.69
C ASP A 145 12.81 21.49 22.24
N ASP A 146 11.66 20.91 21.88
CA ASP A 146 10.33 21.29 22.35
C ASP A 146 9.62 20.12 23.04
N PHE A 147 8.78 20.39 24.02
CA PHE A 147 7.98 19.39 24.71
C PHE A 147 7.02 18.67 23.74
N PRO A 148 6.82 17.33 23.82
CA PRO A 148 5.95 16.61 22.88
C PRO A 148 4.53 17.15 22.93
N ASP A 149 3.80 17.12 21.81
CA ASP A 149 2.39 17.50 21.81
C ASP A 149 1.52 16.43 22.53
N TRP A 150 0.26 16.76 22.83
CA TRP A 150 -0.65 15.85 23.53
C TRP A 150 -0.82 14.51 22.81
N LYS A 151 -0.87 14.53 21.47
CA LYS A 151 -1.07 13.31 20.67
C LYS A 151 0.15 12.41 20.77
N GLU A 152 1.34 12.97 20.62
CA GLU A 152 2.63 12.28 20.72
C GLU A 152 2.85 11.70 22.11
N PHE A 153 2.52 12.47 23.15
CA PHE A 153 2.58 11.99 24.53
C PHE A 153 1.66 10.80 24.77
N VAL A 154 0.41 10.83 24.27
CA VAL A 154 -0.53 9.71 24.40
C VAL A 154 -0.03 8.48 23.64
N VAL A 155 0.56 8.68 22.45
CA VAL A 155 1.18 7.59 21.68
C VAL A 155 2.31 6.96 22.50
N GLN A 156 3.26 7.74 23.03
CA GLN A 156 4.36 7.21 23.85
C GLN A 156 3.85 6.49 25.10
N GLU A 157 2.91 7.06 25.84
CA GLU A 157 2.46 6.49 27.11
C GLU A 157 1.57 5.25 26.96
N ARG A 158 0.97 5.03 25.78
CA ARG A 158 0.10 3.88 25.50
C ARG A 158 0.71 2.90 24.52
N CYS A 159 1.08 3.35 23.33
CA CYS A 159 1.53 2.50 22.24
C CYS A 159 2.85 1.81 22.59
N ASP A 160 3.79 2.50 23.24
CA ASP A 160 5.05 1.88 23.70
C ASP A 160 4.82 0.83 24.79
N LYS A 161 3.66 0.88 25.46
CA LYS A 161 3.21 -0.10 26.46
C LYS A 161 2.26 -1.15 25.89
N GLY A 162 2.12 -1.22 24.56
CA GLY A 162 1.26 -2.18 23.86
C GLY A 162 -0.24 -1.95 24.06
N LYS A 163 -0.66 -0.74 24.47
CA LYS A 163 -2.08 -0.40 24.66
C LYS A 163 -2.57 0.44 23.48
N ALA A 164 -3.68 0.02 22.85
CA ALA A 164 -4.33 0.83 21.82
C ALA A 164 -4.95 2.11 22.42
N ILE A 165 -4.98 3.21 21.65
CA ILE A 165 -5.52 4.49 22.10
C ILE A 165 -7.05 4.42 22.24
N SER A 166 -7.71 3.71 21.34
CA SER A 166 -9.16 3.42 21.29
C SER A 166 -9.66 2.66 22.51
N THR A 167 -8.79 1.94 23.22
CA THR A 167 -9.12 1.24 24.47
C THR A 167 -8.95 2.11 25.71
N MET A 168 -8.59 3.39 25.55
CA MET A 168 -8.40 4.31 26.66
C MET A 168 -9.72 4.60 27.35
N THR A 169 -9.79 4.26 28.64
CA THR A 169 -10.92 4.66 29.47
C THR A 169 -10.87 6.16 29.69
N GLN A 170 -12.03 6.75 30.00
CA GLN A 170 -12.09 8.18 30.32
C GLN A 170 -11.17 8.52 31.50
N GLU A 171 -11.13 7.68 32.55
CA GLU A 171 -10.26 7.85 33.71
C GLU A 171 -8.76 7.85 33.32
N GLU A 172 -8.33 6.91 32.47
CA GLU A 172 -6.95 6.86 31.98
C GLU A 172 -6.60 8.08 31.13
N LYS A 173 -7.57 8.62 30.37
CA LYS A 173 -7.40 9.87 29.65
C LYS A 173 -7.16 11.06 30.58
N TRP A 174 -7.93 11.20 31.67
CA TRP A 174 -7.73 12.27 32.66
C TRP A 174 -6.36 12.15 33.33
N MET A 175 -5.97 10.95 33.76
CA MET A 175 -4.65 10.71 34.37
C MET A 175 -3.50 11.07 33.44
N LEU A 176 -3.61 10.74 32.15
CA LEU A 176 -2.60 11.12 31.16
C LEU A 176 -2.58 12.63 30.93
N MET A 177 -3.73 13.30 30.94
CA MET A 177 -3.81 14.74 30.75
C MET A 177 -3.15 15.49 31.91
N ASP A 178 -3.44 15.10 33.16
CA ASP A 178 -2.80 15.67 34.35
C ASP A 178 -1.28 15.47 34.31
N LYS A 179 -0.83 14.27 33.92
CA LYS A 179 0.60 13.96 33.77
C LYS A 179 1.26 14.81 32.67
N TYR A 180 0.57 15.02 31.55
CA TYR A 180 1.05 15.86 30.44
C TYR A 180 1.20 17.32 30.88
N GLU A 181 0.18 17.88 31.53
CA GLU A 181 0.20 19.25 32.04
C GLU A 181 1.34 19.44 33.04
N GLU A 182 1.51 18.52 33.99
CA GLU A 182 2.58 18.59 34.99
C GLU A 182 3.98 18.60 34.35
N LEU A 183 4.21 17.70 33.38
CA LEU A 183 5.47 17.60 32.66
C LEU A 183 5.73 18.84 31.80
N SER A 184 4.69 19.40 31.16
CA SER A 184 4.80 20.61 30.33
C SER A 184 5.21 21.82 31.17
N ILE A 185 4.65 21.95 32.39
CA ILE A 185 4.99 23.02 33.33
C ILE A 185 6.42 22.88 33.83
N ARG A 186 6.88 21.64 34.09
CA ARG A 186 8.28 21.40 34.50
C ARG A 186 9.25 21.77 33.38
N TYR A 187 8.93 21.41 32.14
CA TYR A 187 9.74 21.73 30.97
C TYR A 187 9.91 23.25 30.80
N MET A 188 8.80 24.00 30.85
CA MET A 188 8.80 25.47 30.77
C MET A 188 9.52 26.19 31.91
N LYS A 189 9.87 25.49 33.01
CA LYS A 189 10.63 26.08 34.13
C LYS A 189 12.14 25.84 34.01
N GLN A 190 12.56 24.89 33.18
CA GLN A 190 13.97 24.48 33.02
C GLN A 190 14.65 25.15 31.82
N ASN A 191 13.85 25.60 30.85
CA ASN A 191 14.26 26.43 29.71
C ASN A 191 13.69 27.84 29.86
#